data_AF-A0A8J7MX93-F1
#
_entry.id   AF-A0A8J7MX93-F1
#
_cell.length_a   1.000
_cell.length_b   1.000
_cell.length_c   1.000
_cell.angle_alpha   90.00
_cell.angle_beta   90.00
_cell.angle_gamma   90.00
#
_symmetry.space_group_name_H-M   'P 1'
#
loop_
_entity.id
_entity.type
_entity.pdbx_description
1 polymer ?
#
loop_
_entity_poly.entity_id
_entity_poly.type
_entity_poly.pdbx_seq_one_letter_code
_entity_poly.pdbx_strand_id
1 'polypeptide(L)'
;MRLTNSTDHALRLLLIVYEADGRLVTIEQAAQRFSLSRANLMKVANELTSDGVLTGIRGRSGGLRLARPASEIRIGDVVRAMETDFALVECLGEANDCAIAGICRLPRVFRRARQAFMDVLDATTLADVALRPTTASAPESAPAASSAITGDLTSGEIDVTYNGMNTPDSRPYDSPLRRAQADATRDRILQALADVLDTTGGDEIMFDEIAKAAGVERRTVFRHFPNKTELLRAFWVWIGARIGPQILPATLADLLAMPPEIFAGFDAHENVIRASLHSPSGRAMRQEAVPARRQSFARIVDAGLHDLSATQRHEFQALAHLLFSATAWETLKDYAGLSGQDAGKTVSRALTLLMTALRSESRGATLTAKGED
;
A
#
# COMPACT_ATOMS: atom_id res chain seq x y z
N MET A 1 -9.19 4.30 2.10
CA MET A 1 -8.91 4.74 0.72
C MET A 1 -7.53 5.37 0.71
N ARG A 2 -6.66 5.00 -0.22
CA ARG A 2 -5.32 5.58 -0.39
C ARG A 2 -5.22 6.02 -1.85
N LEU A 3 -4.98 7.30 -2.09
CA LEU A 3 -4.74 7.83 -3.44
C LEU A 3 -3.36 7.37 -3.94
N THR A 4 -3.19 7.32 -5.25
CA THR A 4 -1.90 7.05 -5.88
C THR A 4 -0.91 8.17 -5.60
N ASN A 5 0.39 7.83 -5.68
CA ASN A 5 1.43 8.84 -5.62
C ASN A 5 1.34 9.84 -6.79
N SER A 6 0.79 9.44 -7.95
CA SER A 6 0.55 10.35 -9.08
C SER A 6 -0.40 11.46 -8.69
N THR A 7 -1.52 11.12 -8.05
CA THR A 7 -2.50 12.08 -7.55
C THR A 7 -1.91 12.99 -6.47
N ASP A 8 -1.16 12.44 -5.51
CA ASP A 8 -0.46 13.26 -4.51
C ASP A 8 0.53 14.24 -5.17
N HIS A 9 1.34 13.76 -6.13
CA HIS A 9 2.27 14.63 -6.86
C HIS A 9 1.54 15.68 -7.71
N ALA A 10 0.38 15.36 -8.28
CA ALA A 10 -0.44 16.28 -9.07
C ALA A 10 -0.93 17.42 -8.20
N LEU A 11 -1.54 17.10 -7.07
CA LEU A 11 -2.03 18.08 -6.10
C LEU A 11 -0.90 18.98 -5.59
N ARG A 12 0.26 18.39 -5.24
CA ARG A 12 1.45 19.15 -4.82
C ARG A 12 1.99 20.08 -5.91
N LEU A 13 2.07 19.60 -7.15
CA LEU A 13 2.51 20.40 -8.28
C LEU A 13 1.57 21.59 -8.49
N LEU A 14 0.25 21.38 -8.42
CA LEU A 14 -0.76 22.44 -8.53
C LEU A 14 -0.60 23.49 -7.42
N LEU A 15 -0.31 23.08 -6.19
CA LEU A 15 -0.04 24.00 -5.09
C LEU A 15 1.17 24.91 -5.37
N ILE A 16 2.30 24.36 -5.82
CA ILE A 16 3.49 25.18 -6.17
C ILE A 16 3.17 26.12 -7.34
N VAL A 17 2.50 25.62 -8.37
CA VAL A 17 2.15 26.42 -9.55
C VAL A 17 1.21 27.57 -9.16
N TYR A 18 0.29 27.33 -8.23
CA TYR A 18 -0.57 28.36 -7.68
C TYR A 18 0.23 29.38 -6.84
N GLU A 19 1.09 28.93 -5.93
CA GLU A 19 1.94 29.80 -5.09
C GLU A 19 2.91 30.68 -5.90
N ALA A 20 3.24 30.26 -7.12
CA ALA A 20 4.08 31.03 -8.02
C ALA A 20 3.41 32.32 -8.49
N ASP A 21 2.10 32.47 -8.32
CA ASP A 21 1.32 33.69 -8.53
C ASP A 21 1.54 34.27 -9.94
N GLY A 22 1.23 33.45 -10.95
CA GLY A 22 1.38 33.80 -12.36
C GLY A 22 2.80 33.65 -12.92
N ARG A 23 3.82 33.44 -12.08
CA ARG A 23 5.16 33.08 -12.55
C ARG A 23 5.21 31.63 -13.02
N LEU A 24 6.09 31.36 -13.99
CA LEU A 24 6.30 30.01 -14.50
C LEU A 24 7.12 29.18 -13.52
N VAL A 25 6.67 27.95 -13.29
CA VAL A 25 7.35 26.96 -12.45
C VAL A 25 7.98 25.89 -13.34
N THR A 26 9.29 25.68 -13.20
CA THR A 26 9.93 24.58 -13.90
C THR A 26 9.73 23.26 -13.17
N ILE A 27 9.77 22.14 -13.90
CA ILE A 27 9.74 20.80 -13.29
C ILE A 27 10.88 20.63 -12.28
N GLU A 28 12.04 21.24 -12.53
CA GLU A 28 13.20 21.13 -11.65
C GLU A 28 12.99 21.86 -10.32
N GLN A 29 12.40 23.06 -10.36
CA GLN A 29 12.01 23.79 -9.14
C GLN A 29 10.98 22.99 -8.33
N ALA A 30 9.97 22.43 -8.98
CA ALA A 30 8.95 21.61 -8.32
C ALA A 30 9.54 20.32 -7.71
N ALA A 31 10.45 19.67 -8.43
CA ALA A 31 11.14 18.44 -7.99
C ALA A 31 11.95 18.67 -6.71
N GLN A 32 12.76 19.74 -6.69
CA GLN A 32 13.58 20.09 -5.54
C GLN A 32 12.72 20.45 -4.32
N ARG A 33 11.64 21.21 -4.51
CA ARG A 33 10.81 21.70 -3.39
C ARG A 33 10.16 20.58 -2.58
N PHE A 34 9.78 19.47 -3.21
CA PHE A 34 9.14 18.34 -2.54
C PHE A 34 9.98 17.06 -2.52
N SER A 35 11.27 17.12 -2.88
CA SER A 35 12.14 15.94 -3.00
C SER A 35 11.53 14.83 -3.87
N LEU A 36 10.87 15.22 -4.97
CA LEU A 36 10.22 14.32 -5.92
C LEU A 36 11.10 14.10 -7.15
N SER A 37 10.98 12.93 -7.79
CA SER A 37 11.73 12.67 -9.00
C SER A 37 11.21 13.54 -10.16
N ARG A 38 12.15 14.10 -10.95
CA ARG A 38 11.84 14.89 -12.14
C ARG A 38 10.96 14.12 -13.14
N ALA A 39 11.21 12.81 -13.28
CA ALA A 39 10.46 11.94 -14.18
C ALA A 39 8.99 11.81 -13.77
N ASN A 40 8.70 11.62 -12.47
CA ASN A 40 7.33 11.51 -11.98
C ASN A 40 6.56 12.83 -12.14
N LEU A 41 7.20 13.96 -11.83
CA LEU A 41 6.59 15.27 -12.02
C LEU A 41 6.36 15.60 -13.49
N MET A 42 7.25 15.18 -14.39
CA MET A 42 7.06 15.39 -15.82
C MET A 42 5.86 14.59 -16.35
N LYS A 43 5.69 13.33 -15.90
CA LYS A 43 4.50 12.53 -16.25
C LYS A 43 3.22 13.23 -15.81
N VAL A 44 3.15 13.60 -14.53
CA VAL A 44 1.98 14.25 -13.94
C VAL A 44 1.70 15.62 -14.59
N ALA A 45 2.74 16.40 -14.87
CA ALA A 45 2.60 17.68 -15.55
C ALA A 45 2.03 17.52 -16.97
N ASN A 46 2.41 16.48 -17.70
CA ASN A 46 1.88 16.19 -19.02
C ASN A 46 0.39 15.82 -18.95
N GLU A 47 0.01 15.00 -17.97
CA GLU A 47 -1.38 14.58 -17.74
C GLU A 47 -2.26 15.80 -17.40
N LEU A 48 -1.84 16.60 -16.41
CA LEU A 48 -2.52 17.86 -16.06
C LEU A 48 -2.56 18.89 -17.20
N THR A 49 -1.58 18.86 -18.12
CA THR A 49 -1.59 19.73 -19.31
C THR A 49 -2.57 19.22 -20.35
N SER A 50 -2.64 17.90 -20.55
CA SER A 50 -3.61 17.25 -21.45
C SER A 50 -5.04 17.50 -20.98
N ASP A 51 -5.27 17.50 -19.67
CA ASP A 51 -6.57 17.74 -19.06
C ASP A 51 -6.93 19.24 -18.95
N GLY A 52 -6.07 20.12 -19.48
CA GLY A 52 -6.31 21.57 -19.47
C GLY A 52 -6.31 22.19 -18.07
N VAL A 53 -5.66 21.56 -17.09
CA VAL A 53 -5.46 22.12 -15.74
C VAL A 53 -4.20 22.98 -15.71
N LEU A 54 -3.15 22.55 -16.40
CA LEU A 54 -1.88 23.28 -16.57
C LEU A 54 -1.66 23.71 -18.02
N THR A 55 -0.89 24.77 -18.20
CA THR A 55 -0.33 25.17 -19.49
C THR A 55 1.19 25.18 -19.40
N GLY A 56 1.84 24.50 -20.35
CA GLY A 56 3.29 24.51 -20.50
C GLY A 56 3.78 25.55 -21.51
N ILE A 57 4.76 26.36 -21.11
CA ILE A 57 5.48 27.27 -22.00
C ILE A 57 6.85 26.66 -22.31
N ARG A 58 7.20 26.56 -23.61
CA ARG A 58 8.48 26.02 -24.07
C ARG A 58 9.57 27.08 -24.10
N GLY A 59 10.83 26.66 -24.09
CA GLY A 59 12.02 27.52 -24.22
C GLY A 59 12.88 27.56 -22.96
N ARG A 60 14.00 28.28 -23.01
CA ARG A 60 14.99 28.38 -21.92
C ARG A 60 14.41 28.98 -20.64
N SER A 61 13.39 29.83 -20.77
CA SER A 61 12.63 30.45 -19.67
C SER A 61 11.21 29.86 -19.56
N GLY A 62 11.00 28.66 -20.10
CA GLY A 62 9.72 27.95 -20.07
C GLY A 62 9.37 27.41 -18.69
N GLY A 63 8.16 26.86 -18.56
CA GLY A 63 7.66 26.30 -17.31
C GLY A 63 6.15 26.09 -17.35
N LEU A 64 5.58 25.81 -16.20
CA LEU A 64 4.16 25.51 -16.01
C LEU A 64 3.46 26.69 -15.34
N ARG A 65 2.21 26.91 -15.73
CA ARG A 65 1.24 27.78 -15.04
C ARG A 65 -0.15 27.14 -15.06
N LEU A 66 -1.06 27.60 -14.20
CA LEU A 66 -2.46 27.18 -14.29
C LEU A 66 -3.06 27.61 -15.63
N ALA A 67 -3.86 26.73 -16.24
CA ALA A 67 -4.57 27.02 -17.49
C ALA A 67 -5.86 27.83 -17.27
N ARG A 68 -6.40 27.79 -16.04
CA ARG A 68 -7.63 28.47 -15.61
C ARG A 68 -7.53 28.91 -14.14
N PRO A 69 -8.41 29.79 -13.64
CA PRO A 69 -8.39 30.24 -12.25
C PRO A 69 -8.45 29.09 -11.25
N ALA A 70 -7.75 29.19 -10.12
CA ALA A 70 -7.71 28.14 -9.10
C ALA A 70 -9.08 27.84 -8.47
N SER A 71 -9.98 28.84 -8.44
CA SER A 71 -11.38 28.70 -8.02
C SER A 71 -12.23 27.83 -8.97
N GLU A 72 -11.74 27.55 -10.19
CA GLU A 72 -12.42 26.70 -11.17
C GLU A 72 -11.81 25.29 -11.22
N ILE A 73 -10.73 25.04 -10.47
CA ILE A 73 -10.05 23.73 -10.43
C ILE A 73 -10.54 22.99 -9.19
N ARG A 74 -11.54 22.11 -9.35
CA ARG A 74 -12.01 21.26 -8.24
C ARG A 74 -11.00 20.15 -7.94
N ILE A 75 -10.77 19.88 -6.67
CA ILE A 75 -9.88 18.81 -6.22
C ILE A 75 -10.44 17.45 -6.66
N GLY A 76 -11.75 17.25 -6.57
CA GLY A 76 -12.41 16.03 -7.02
C GLY A 76 -12.15 15.70 -8.49
N ASP A 77 -12.15 16.72 -9.37
CA ASP A 77 -11.87 16.54 -10.80
C ASP A 77 -10.42 16.13 -11.04
N VAL A 78 -9.46 16.74 -10.33
CA VAL A 78 -8.05 16.34 -10.40
C VAL A 78 -7.86 14.91 -9.91
N VAL A 79 -8.50 14.54 -8.80
CA VAL A 79 -8.42 13.17 -8.27
C VAL A 79 -9.02 12.15 -9.26
N ARG A 80 -10.15 12.46 -9.91
CA ARG A 80 -10.72 11.59 -10.97
C ARG A 80 -9.84 11.46 -12.21
N ALA A 81 -9.15 12.53 -12.58
CA ALA A 81 -8.26 12.50 -13.73
C ALA A 81 -6.99 11.67 -13.47
N MET A 82 -6.49 11.69 -12.23
CA MET A 82 -5.22 11.04 -11.88
C MET A 82 -5.38 9.60 -11.36
N GLU A 83 -6.52 9.25 -10.78
CA GLU A 83 -6.78 7.89 -10.28
C GLU A 83 -7.29 6.96 -11.39
N THR A 84 -6.75 5.74 -11.45
CA THR A 84 -7.13 4.74 -12.47
C THR A 84 -8.47 4.07 -12.18
N ASP A 85 -8.83 3.95 -10.91
CA ASP A 85 -10.13 3.44 -10.47
C ASP A 85 -10.48 3.95 -9.06
N PHE A 86 -11.74 3.73 -8.66
CA PHE A 86 -12.22 4.03 -7.31
C PHE A 86 -12.86 2.81 -6.64
N ALA A 87 -12.43 1.60 -7.01
CA ALA A 87 -12.95 0.36 -6.48
C ALA A 87 -12.32 0.09 -5.09
N LEU A 88 -13.02 0.46 -4.02
CA LEU A 88 -12.54 0.22 -2.65
C LEU A 88 -12.47 -1.26 -2.27
N VAL A 89 -13.30 -2.07 -2.90
CA VAL A 89 -13.40 -3.52 -2.75
C VAL A 89 -13.71 -4.10 -4.12
N GLU A 90 -13.30 -5.35 -4.36
CA GLU A 90 -13.47 -6.05 -5.64
C GLU A 90 -14.89 -5.90 -6.22
N CYS A 91 -15.91 -6.06 -5.37
CA CYS A 91 -17.32 -5.99 -5.78
C CYS A 91 -17.82 -4.60 -6.19
N LEU A 92 -16.97 -3.56 -6.15
CA LEU A 92 -17.24 -2.23 -6.71
C LEU A 92 -16.48 -1.95 -8.02
N GLY A 93 -15.62 -2.87 -8.46
CA GLY A 93 -14.94 -2.80 -9.75
C GLY A 93 -15.76 -3.40 -10.89
N GLU A 94 -15.17 -3.44 -12.08
CA GLU A 94 -15.80 -3.99 -13.29
C GLU A 94 -15.90 -5.53 -13.27
N ALA A 95 -15.01 -6.20 -12.53
CA ALA A 95 -15.01 -7.65 -12.32
C ALA A 95 -15.37 -7.98 -10.87
N ASN A 96 -16.31 -8.91 -10.67
CA ASN A 96 -16.78 -9.31 -9.34
C ASN A 96 -17.17 -10.79 -9.34
N ASP A 97 -16.35 -11.63 -8.72
CA ASP A 97 -16.59 -13.08 -8.59
C ASP A 97 -17.18 -13.46 -7.23
N CYS A 98 -17.71 -12.48 -6.48
CA CYS A 98 -18.20 -12.70 -5.14
C CYS A 98 -19.47 -13.58 -5.13
N ALA A 99 -19.35 -14.76 -4.53
CA ALA A 99 -20.42 -15.77 -4.42
C ALA A 99 -21.73 -15.27 -3.78
N ILE A 100 -21.70 -14.13 -3.06
CA ILE A 100 -22.86 -13.55 -2.38
C ILE A 100 -23.25 -12.15 -2.90
N ALA A 101 -22.72 -11.72 -4.05
CA ALA A 101 -22.90 -10.35 -4.56
C ALA A 101 -24.38 -9.88 -4.61
N GLY A 102 -25.31 -10.78 -4.94
CA GLY A 102 -26.74 -10.45 -5.05
C GLY A 102 -27.47 -10.21 -3.72
N ILE A 103 -26.94 -10.73 -2.60
CA ILE A 103 -27.57 -10.62 -1.27
C ILE A 103 -26.74 -9.79 -0.28
N CYS A 104 -25.46 -9.57 -0.58
CA CYS A 104 -24.56 -8.81 0.28
C CYS A 104 -24.92 -7.32 0.30
N ARG A 105 -25.16 -6.77 1.49
CA ARG A 105 -25.46 -5.34 1.67
C ARG A 105 -24.23 -4.46 1.80
N LEU A 106 -23.05 -5.06 2.00
CA LEU A 106 -21.79 -4.35 2.23
C LEU A 106 -21.34 -3.44 1.07
N PRO A 107 -21.51 -3.81 -0.23
CA PRO A 107 -21.17 -2.93 -1.35
C PRO A 107 -21.92 -1.59 -1.31
N ARG A 108 -23.15 -1.56 -0.77
CA ARG A 108 -23.92 -0.31 -0.62
C ARG A 108 -23.24 0.63 0.38
N VAL A 109 -22.73 0.10 1.48
CA VAL A 109 -22.02 0.88 2.51
C VAL A 109 -20.73 1.45 1.93
N PHE A 110 -19.94 0.64 1.21
CA PHE A 110 -18.70 1.11 0.58
C PHE A 110 -18.96 2.13 -0.55
N ARG A 111 -20.03 1.97 -1.35
CA ARG A 111 -20.44 2.99 -2.34
C ARG A 111 -20.75 4.32 -1.66
N ARG A 112 -21.50 4.28 -0.55
CA ARG A 112 -21.83 5.49 0.21
C ARG A 112 -20.58 6.14 0.80
N ALA A 113 -19.65 5.36 1.35
CA ALA A 113 -18.39 5.87 1.88
C ALA A 113 -17.52 6.51 0.79
N ARG A 114 -17.40 5.85 -0.37
CA ARG A 114 -16.70 6.38 -1.54
C ARG A 114 -17.33 7.68 -2.03
N GLN A 115 -18.67 7.73 -2.11
CA GLN A 115 -19.38 8.91 -2.56
C GLN A 115 -19.15 10.07 -1.59
N ALA A 116 -19.32 9.86 -0.28
CA ALA A 116 -19.07 10.88 0.72
C ALA A 116 -17.62 11.41 0.68
N PHE A 117 -16.64 10.55 0.41
CA PHE A 117 -15.25 10.98 0.21
C PHE A 117 -15.13 11.89 -1.02
N MET A 118 -15.71 11.52 -2.16
CA MET A 118 -15.66 12.33 -3.38
C MET A 118 -16.46 13.63 -3.27
N ASP A 119 -17.60 13.62 -2.58
CA ASP A 119 -18.44 14.82 -2.38
C ASP A 119 -17.65 15.93 -1.67
N VAL A 120 -16.83 15.58 -0.67
CA VAL A 120 -15.94 16.53 0.02
C VAL A 120 -14.93 17.12 -0.96
N LEU A 121 -14.33 16.29 -1.83
CA LEU A 121 -13.35 16.76 -2.80
C LEU A 121 -13.97 17.58 -3.93
N ASP A 122 -15.21 17.29 -4.32
CA ASP A 122 -15.97 18.03 -5.34
C ASP A 122 -16.39 19.41 -4.86
N ALA A 123 -16.63 19.54 -3.55
CA ALA A 123 -16.92 20.81 -2.90
C ALA A 123 -15.68 21.69 -2.66
N THR A 124 -14.48 21.17 -2.93
CA THR A 124 -13.21 21.87 -2.65
C THR A 124 -12.49 22.24 -3.94
N THR A 125 -12.03 23.48 -4.05
CA THR A 125 -11.21 23.98 -5.18
C THR A 125 -9.73 24.11 -4.78
N LEU A 126 -8.85 24.29 -5.77
CA LEU A 126 -7.43 24.53 -5.53
C LEU A 126 -7.21 25.82 -4.71
N ALA A 127 -8.07 26.83 -4.88
CA ALA A 127 -8.00 28.07 -4.12
C ALA A 127 -8.28 27.85 -2.62
N ASP A 128 -9.13 26.90 -2.27
CA ASP A 128 -9.55 26.64 -0.88
C ASP A 128 -8.45 25.97 -0.05
N VAL A 129 -7.53 25.24 -0.69
CA VAL A 129 -6.48 24.46 -0.04
C VAL A 129 -5.08 25.07 -0.18
N ALA A 130 -4.99 26.25 -0.77
CA ALA A 130 -3.72 26.92 -0.99
C ALA A 130 -3.10 27.48 0.30
N LEU A 131 -1.77 27.47 0.36
CA LEU A 131 -0.99 27.82 1.56
C LEU A 131 -0.94 29.33 1.86
N ARG A 132 -1.48 30.18 0.99
CA ARG A 132 -1.66 31.62 1.25
C ARG A 132 -3.13 31.90 1.55
N PRO A 133 -3.46 32.63 2.64
CA PRO A 133 -4.82 33.10 2.86
C PRO A 133 -5.24 34.00 1.70
N THR A 134 -6.23 33.59 0.91
CA THR A 134 -6.84 34.47 -0.08
C THR A 134 -7.55 35.58 0.67
N THR A 135 -7.17 36.85 0.46
CA THR A 135 -7.86 38.04 1.01
C THR A 135 -9.19 38.32 0.31
N ALA A 136 -9.90 37.28 -0.11
CA ALA A 136 -11.22 37.38 -0.71
C ALA A 136 -12.11 36.27 -0.15
N SER A 137 -12.96 36.68 0.79
CA SER A 137 -14.28 36.11 1.11
C SER A 137 -14.36 34.60 1.25
N ALA A 138 -14.32 34.11 2.49
CA ALA A 138 -14.89 32.81 2.84
C ALA A 138 -16.39 32.77 2.51
N PRO A 139 -16.91 31.72 1.87
CA PRO A 139 -18.24 31.24 2.16
C PRO A 139 -18.16 30.27 3.35
N GLU A 140 -19.05 30.58 4.27
CA GLU A 140 -19.33 30.02 5.58
C GLU A 140 -19.80 28.55 5.51
N SER A 141 -19.26 27.74 6.43
CA SER A 141 -19.73 26.44 6.91
C SER A 141 -19.90 25.28 5.91
N ALA A 142 -19.04 24.27 6.07
CA ALA A 142 -19.40 22.90 5.78
C ALA A 142 -20.69 22.54 6.56
N PRO A 143 -21.70 21.91 5.94
CA PRO A 143 -22.89 21.53 6.67
C PRO A 143 -22.51 20.45 7.68
N ALA A 144 -22.98 20.65 8.91
CA ALA A 144 -22.92 19.67 9.97
C ALA A 144 -23.54 18.36 9.48
N ALA A 145 -22.75 17.29 9.53
CA ALA A 145 -23.27 15.94 9.41
C ALA A 145 -24.21 15.64 10.58
N SER A 146 -25.51 15.85 10.41
CA SER A 146 -26.57 15.07 11.06
C SER A 146 -27.95 15.43 10.53
N SER A 147 -28.61 14.49 9.86
CA SER A 147 -29.99 14.11 10.21
C SER A 147 -30.33 12.75 9.61
N ALA A 148 -31.19 12.05 10.36
CA ALA A 148 -31.58 10.66 10.19
C ALA A 148 -32.10 10.31 8.78
N ILE A 149 -31.81 9.08 8.33
CA ILE A 149 -32.56 8.40 7.27
C ILE A 149 -33.18 7.14 7.87
N THR A 150 -34.32 7.34 8.52
CA THR A 150 -35.41 6.36 8.53
C THR A 150 -36.25 6.65 7.29
N GLY A 151 -36.20 5.78 6.29
CA GLY A 151 -36.93 5.93 5.04
C GLY A 151 -37.19 4.56 4.42
N ASP A 152 -38.48 4.27 4.31
CA ASP A 152 -39.17 3.03 4.00
C ASP A 152 -38.75 2.35 2.68
N LEU A 153 -38.79 1.01 2.69
CA LEU A 153 -38.50 0.10 1.59
C LEU A 153 -39.82 -0.43 1.03
N THR A 154 -40.54 0.31 0.19
CA THR A 154 -41.52 -0.32 -0.72
C THR A 154 -41.86 0.53 -1.95
N SER A 155 -41.97 -0.18 -3.09
CA SER A 155 -42.76 0.11 -4.29
C SER A 155 -42.42 1.31 -5.19
N GLY A 156 -42.11 0.99 -6.46
CA GLY A 156 -42.12 1.93 -7.57
C GLY A 156 -41.48 1.32 -8.83
N GLU A 157 -42.26 0.55 -9.59
CA GLU A 157 -41.93 0.17 -10.97
C GLU A 157 -41.76 1.44 -11.81
N ILE A 158 -40.68 1.53 -12.59
CA ILE A 158 -40.56 2.48 -13.69
C ILE A 158 -40.15 1.71 -14.94
N ASP A 159 -41.11 1.62 -15.85
CA ASP A 159 -40.96 1.18 -17.24
C ASP A 159 -40.26 2.27 -18.04
N VAL A 160 -39.17 1.92 -18.74
CA VAL A 160 -38.52 2.79 -19.72
C VAL A 160 -38.16 1.96 -20.95
N THR A 161 -39.05 1.96 -21.93
CA THR A 161 -38.77 1.57 -23.31
C THR A 161 -37.66 2.45 -23.90
N TYR A 162 -36.52 1.86 -24.23
CA TYR A 162 -35.42 2.54 -24.92
C TYR A 162 -35.40 2.15 -26.40
N ASN A 163 -35.68 3.12 -27.28
CA ASN A 163 -35.53 2.98 -28.72
C ASN A 163 -34.04 3.01 -29.11
N GLY A 164 -33.64 2.04 -29.93
CA GLY A 164 -32.25 1.78 -30.27
C GLY A 164 -31.56 2.84 -31.13
N MET A 165 -30.27 3.02 -30.86
CA MET A 165 -29.27 3.46 -31.83
C MET A 165 -28.08 2.49 -31.77
N ASN A 166 -27.78 1.88 -32.92
CA ASN A 166 -26.69 0.94 -33.13
C ASN A 166 -25.33 1.53 -32.77
N THR A 167 -24.63 0.92 -31.81
CA THR A 167 -23.16 0.93 -31.71
C THR A 167 -22.65 -0.47 -32.04
N PRO A 168 -21.55 -0.64 -32.81
CA PRO A 168 -21.04 -1.96 -33.13
C PRO A 168 -20.63 -2.69 -31.83
N ASP A 169 -21.18 -3.90 -31.66
CA ASP A 169 -20.89 -4.82 -30.56
C ASP A 169 -19.39 -5.18 -30.51
N SER A 170 -18.58 -4.38 -29.82
CA SER A 170 -17.22 -4.77 -29.45
C SER A 170 -17.31 -5.66 -28.21
N ARG A 171 -17.64 -6.94 -28.43
CA ARG A 171 -17.50 -7.94 -27.38
C ARG A 171 -16.09 -7.86 -26.79
N PRO A 172 -15.92 -7.68 -25.47
CA PRO A 172 -14.62 -7.76 -24.84
C PRO A 172 -14.03 -9.13 -25.15
N TYR A 173 -12.96 -9.16 -25.96
CA TYR A 173 -12.26 -10.40 -26.26
C TYR A 173 -11.46 -10.80 -25.02
N ASP A 174 -12.05 -11.66 -24.21
CA ASP A 174 -11.45 -12.23 -23.01
C ASP A 174 -11.06 -13.70 -23.28
N SER A 175 -9.77 -13.94 -23.46
CA SER A 175 -9.23 -15.27 -23.76
C SER A 175 -8.51 -15.84 -22.54
N PRO A 176 -8.97 -16.98 -21.98
CA PRO A 176 -8.29 -17.65 -20.87
C PRO A 176 -6.82 -17.95 -21.14
N LEU A 177 -6.48 -18.27 -22.40
CA LEU A 177 -5.10 -18.45 -22.86
C LEU A 177 -4.26 -17.17 -22.76
N ARG A 178 -4.83 -16.00 -23.11
CA ARG A 178 -4.12 -14.72 -22.94
C ARG A 178 -3.93 -14.35 -21.47
N ARG A 179 -4.92 -14.63 -20.61
CA ARG A 179 -4.78 -14.41 -19.15
C ARG A 179 -3.66 -15.28 -18.59
N ALA A 180 -3.67 -16.58 -18.89
CA ALA A 180 -2.61 -17.50 -18.50
C ALA A 180 -1.22 -17.08 -19.03
N GLN A 181 -1.12 -16.57 -20.26
CA GLN A 181 0.13 -16.02 -20.80
C GLN A 181 0.57 -14.73 -20.11
N ALA A 182 -0.38 -13.86 -19.75
CA ALA A 182 -0.10 -12.63 -19.01
C ALA A 182 0.41 -12.94 -17.60
N ASP A 183 -0.19 -13.91 -16.91
CA ASP A 183 0.21 -14.37 -15.58
C ASP A 183 1.58 -15.05 -15.62
N ALA A 184 1.82 -15.94 -16.60
CA ALA A 184 3.13 -16.55 -16.79
C ALA A 184 4.23 -15.52 -17.10
N THR A 185 3.88 -14.44 -17.80
CA THR A 185 4.82 -13.33 -18.06
C THR A 185 5.07 -12.52 -16.80
N ARG A 186 4.03 -12.27 -16.01
CA ARG A 186 4.11 -11.60 -14.71
C ARG A 186 5.05 -12.36 -13.77
N ASP A 187 4.87 -13.67 -13.65
CA ASP A 187 5.70 -14.54 -12.81
C ASP A 187 7.17 -14.56 -13.25
N ARG A 188 7.45 -14.63 -14.56
CA ARG A 188 8.83 -14.55 -15.08
C ARG A 188 9.52 -13.23 -14.72
N ILE A 189 8.80 -12.11 -14.77
CA ILE A 189 9.34 -10.81 -14.39
C ILE A 189 9.67 -10.76 -12.89
N LEU A 190 8.83 -11.34 -12.05
CA LEU A 190 9.07 -11.38 -10.60
C LEU A 190 10.24 -12.31 -10.24
N GLN A 191 10.37 -13.45 -10.93
CA GLN A 191 11.55 -14.32 -10.80
C GLN A 191 12.82 -13.59 -11.24
N ALA A 192 12.80 -12.93 -12.39
CA ALA A 192 13.95 -12.17 -12.88
C ALA A 192 14.38 -11.05 -11.92
N LEU A 193 13.42 -10.40 -11.24
CA LEU A 193 13.73 -9.45 -10.18
C LEU A 193 14.40 -10.14 -8.98
N ALA A 194 13.97 -11.35 -8.60
CA ALA A 194 14.64 -12.12 -7.55
C ALA A 194 16.12 -12.35 -7.92
N ASP A 195 16.37 -12.79 -9.15
CA ASP A 195 17.71 -13.09 -9.66
C ASP A 195 18.60 -11.83 -9.73
N VAL A 196 18.03 -10.68 -10.11
CA VAL A 196 18.73 -9.38 -10.10
C VAL A 196 19.07 -8.95 -8.68
N LEU A 197 18.14 -9.11 -7.73
CA LEU A 197 18.41 -8.80 -6.32
C LEU A 197 19.45 -9.73 -5.71
N ASP A 198 19.46 -10.99 -6.14
CA ASP A 198 20.42 -11.99 -5.71
C ASP A 198 21.85 -11.65 -6.16
N THR A 199 21.99 -11.06 -7.34
CA THR A 199 23.30 -10.70 -7.92
C THR A 199 23.80 -9.31 -7.54
N THR A 200 22.91 -8.34 -7.29
CA THR A 200 23.29 -6.92 -7.08
C THR A 200 23.24 -6.47 -5.63
N GLY A 201 22.70 -7.27 -4.70
CA GLY A 201 22.55 -6.88 -3.28
C GLY A 201 21.47 -5.82 -3.02
N GLY A 202 20.75 -5.37 -4.06
CA GLY A 202 19.55 -4.54 -3.94
C GLY A 202 19.76 -3.02 -3.91
N ASP A 203 20.97 -2.52 -4.14
CA ASP A 203 21.28 -1.09 -4.09
C ASP A 203 20.67 -0.30 -5.26
N GLU A 204 20.64 -0.87 -6.47
CA GLU A 204 20.02 -0.21 -7.64
C GLU A 204 19.27 -1.19 -8.56
N ILE A 205 17.94 -1.23 -8.42
CA ILE A 205 17.07 -2.05 -9.28
C ILE A 205 16.81 -1.32 -10.60
N MET A 206 17.41 -1.82 -11.68
CA MET A 206 17.24 -1.30 -13.04
C MET A 206 16.23 -2.13 -13.84
N PHE A 207 15.19 -1.50 -14.39
CA PHE A 207 14.15 -2.18 -15.18
C PHE A 207 14.71 -2.89 -16.43
N ASP A 208 15.81 -2.41 -16.99
CA ASP A 208 16.45 -3.03 -18.15
C ASP A 208 17.10 -4.38 -17.80
N GLU A 209 17.66 -4.50 -16.61
CA GLU A 209 18.26 -5.74 -16.13
C GLU A 209 17.19 -6.80 -15.89
N ILE A 210 16.08 -6.40 -15.28
CA ILE A 210 14.91 -7.27 -15.07
C ILE A 210 14.34 -7.72 -16.41
N ALA A 211 14.17 -6.80 -17.37
CA ALA A 211 13.64 -7.12 -18.69
C ALA A 211 14.55 -8.13 -19.41
N LYS A 212 15.87 -7.90 -19.38
CA LYS A 212 16.88 -8.81 -19.94
C LYS A 212 16.83 -10.19 -19.28
N ALA A 213 16.80 -10.25 -17.95
CA ALA A 213 16.75 -11.51 -17.20
C ALA A 213 15.43 -12.27 -17.43
N ALA A 214 14.30 -11.56 -17.57
CA ALA A 214 12.99 -12.17 -17.87
C ALA A 214 12.82 -12.59 -19.34
N GLY A 215 13.77 -12.23 -20.22
CA GLY A 215 13.67 -12.47 -21.66
C GLY A 215 12.53 -11.69 -22.32
N VAL A 216 12.25 -10.47 -21.87
CA VAL A 216 11.19 -9.61 -22.41
C VAL A 216 11.70 -8.20 -22.70
N GLU A 217 10.98 -7.45 -23.54
CA GLU A 217 11.29 -6.04 -23.74
C GLU A 217 10.90 -5.19 -22.51
N ARG A 218 11.61 -4.08 -22.29
CA ARG A 218 11.35 -3.12 -21.20
C ARG A 218 9.88 -2.69 -21.14
N ARG A 219 9.25 -2.41 -22.29
CA ARG A 219 7.82 -2.03 -22.36
C ARG A 219 6.88 -3.12 -21.81
N THR A 220 7.26 -4.38 -21.93
CA THR A 220 6.49 -5.51 -21.39
C THR A 220 6.52 -5.47 -19.86
N VAL A 221 7.68 -5.20 -19.26
CA VAL A 221 7.77 -5.02 -17.81
C VAL A 221 6.84 -3.90 -17.34
N PHE A 222 6.89 -2.73 -17.99
CA PHE A 222 6.01 -1.59 -17.63
C PHE A 222 4.51 -1.88 -17.85
N ARG A 223 4.16 -2.71 -18.83
CA ARG A 223 2.76 -3.13 -19.06
C ARG A 223 2.21 -3.96 -17.90
N HIS A 224 3.04 -4.78 -17.26
CA HIS A 224 2.62 -5.60 -16.11
C HIS A 224 2.84 -4.90 -14.77
N PHE A 225 3.84 -4.01 -14.69
CA PHE A 225 4.23 -3.28 -13.49
C PHE A 225 4.55 -1.82 -13.84
N PRO A 226 3.57 -0.91 -13.71
CA PRO A 226 3.69 0.47 -14.22
C PRO A 226 4.83 1.28 -13.59
N ASN A 227 5.30 0.91 -12.40
CA ASN A 227 6.35 1.59 -11.68
C ASN A 227 7.08 0.65 -10.71
N LYS A 228 8.21 1.12 -10.16
CA LYS A 228 9.05 0.37 -9.22
C LYS A 228 8.28 -0.06 -7.97
N THR A 229 7.40 0.79 -7.47
CA THR A 229 6.62 0.51 -6.27
C THR A 229 5.66 -0.65 -6.46
N GLU A 230 4.91 -0.68 -7.57
CA GLU A 230 3.98 -1.78 -7.88
C GLU A 230 4.72 -3.09 -8.18
N LEU A 231 5.86 -3.00 -8.88
CA LEU A 231 6.74 -4.14 -9.10
C LEU A 231 7.22 -4.73 -7.77
N LEU A 232 7.76 -3.89 -6.89
CA LEU A 232 8.26 -4.31 -5.59
C LEU A 232 7.14 -4.85 -4.70
N ARG A 233 5.98 -4.19 -4.63
CA ARG A 233 4.84 -4.68 -3.85
C ARG A 233 4.43 -6.08 -4.29
N ALA A 234 4.28 -6.30 -5.59
CA ALA A 234 3.93 -7.61 -6.13
C ALA A 234 5.04 -8.65 -5.91
N PHE A 235 6.29 -8.25 -6.06
CA PHE A 235 7.45 -9.07 -5.77
C PHE A 235 7.48 -9.56 -4.33
N TRP A 236 7.18 -8.70 -3.36
CA TRP A 236 7.19 -9.08 -1.95
C TRP A 236 6.09 -10.06 -1.57
N VAL A 237 4.91 -9.94 -2.19
CA VAL A 237 3.85 -10.96 -2.07
C VAL A 237 4.32 -12.29 -2.67
N TRP A 238 4.93 -12.23 -3.84
CA TRP A 238 5.40 -13.40 -4.60
C TRP A 238 6.56 -14.15 -3.93
N ILE A 239 7.54 -13.44 -3.35
CA ILE A 239 8.66 -14.06 -2.62
C ILE A 239 8.20 -14.52 -1.24
N GLY A 240 7.25 -13.83 -0.62
CA GLY A 240 6.66 -14.24 0.65
C GLY A 240 6.08 -15.65 0.59
N ALA A 241 5.33 -15.95 -0.47
CA ALA A 241 4.78 -17.29 -0.70
C ALA A 241 5.84 -18.39 -0.92
N ARG A 242 7.09 -18.00 -1.22
CA ARG A 242 8.23 -18.91 -1.46
C ARG A 242 9.13 -19.08 -0.24
N ILE A 243 9.22 -18.08 0.63
CA ILE A 243 9.90 -18.17 1.93
C ILE A 243 9.17 -19.15 2.85
N GLY A 244 7.84 -19.17 2.81
CA GLY A 244 7.04 -20.16 3.55
C GLY A 244 5.53 -20.02 3.31
N PRO A 245 4.75 -21.09 3.50
CA PRO A 245 3.31 -21.11 3.23
C PRO A 245 2.51 -20.17 4.15
N GLN A 246 3.08 -19.80 5.30
CA GLN A 246 2.54 -18.83 6.24
C GLN A 246 3.70 -18.07 6.88
N ILE A 247 3.79 -16.75 6.71
CA ILE A 247 4.89 -15.92 7.27
C ILE A 247 4.47 -15.26 8.61
N LEU A 248 3.16 -15.18 8.85
CA LEU A 248 2.58 -14.61 10.06
C LEU A 248 1.97 -15.73 10.89
N PRO A 249 2.36 -15.88 12.17
CA PRO A 249 1.75 -16.89 13.03
C PRO A 249 0.25 -16.60 13.20
N ALA A 250 -0.56 -17.65 13.35
CA ALA A 250 -1.99 -17.53 13.62
C ALA A 250 -2.30 -17.73 15.11
N THR A 251 -1.48 -18.54 15.79
CA THR A 251 -1.62 -18.90 17.21
C THR A 251 -0.32 -18.68 17.98
N LEU A 252 -0.40 -18.76 19.32
CA LEU A 252 0.79 -18.70 20.16
C LEU A 252 1.71 -19.89 19.92
N ALA A 253 1.14 -21.07 19.64
CA ALA A 253 1.91 -22.25 19.29
C ALA A 253 2.72 -22.02 18.01
N ASP A 254 2.09 -21.43 16.98
CA ASP A 254 2.76 -21.09 15.73
C ASP A 254 3.90 -20.08 15.97
N LEU A 255 3.65 -19.04 16.76
CA LEU A 255 4.66 -18.03 17.12
C LEU A 255 5.91 -18.67 17.75
N LEU A 256 5.74 -19.72 18.53
CA LEU A 256 6.84 -20.45 19.17
C LEU A 256 7.50 -21.46 18.23
N ALA A 257 6.76 -22.07 17.30
CA ALA A 257 7.22 -23.21 16.50
C ALA A 257 7.74 -22.85 15.10
N MET A 258 7.25 -21.77 14.48
CA MET A 258 7.58 -21.38 13.10
C MET A 258 9.01 -20.85 12.85
N PRO A 259 9.72 -20.20 13.80
CA PRO A 259 11.01 -19.57 13.51
C PRO A 259 12.05 -20.46 12.77
N PRO A 260 12.25 -21.75 13.08
CA PRO A 260 13.21 -22.61 12.36
C PRO A 260 12.90 -22.76 10.87
N GLU A 261 11.63 -22.92 10.50
CA GLU A 261 11.21 -23.06 9.11
C GLU A 261 11.36 -21.73 8.37
N ILE A 262 10.88 -20.64 8.97
CA ILE A 262 10.92 -19.31 8.35
C ILE A 262 12.36 -18.83 8.17
N PHE A 263 13.23 -19.05 9.15
CA PHE A 263 14.62 -18.62 9.06
C PHE A 263 15.42 -19.49 8.08
N ALA A 264 15.09 -20.77 7.92
CA ALA A 264 15.62 -21.59 6.84
C ALA A 264 15.15 -21.09 5.46
N GLY A 265 13.89 -20.63 5.35
CA GLY A 265 13.39 -19.94 4.16
C GLY A 265 14.15 -18.64 3.86
N PHE A 266 14.60 -17.91 4.89
CA PHE A 266 15.46 -16.74 4.70
C PHE A 266 16.85 -17.11 4.18
N ASP A 267 17.45 -18.22 4.62
CA ASP A 267 18.71 -18.71 4.04
C ASP A 267 18.57 -19.01 2.55
N ALA A 268 17.47 -19.64 2.14
CA ALA A 268 17.22 -19.97 0.73
C ALA A 268 17.08 -18.74 -0.17
N HIS A 269 16.85 -17.56 0.40
CA HIS A 269 16.64 -16.29 -0.29
C HIS A 269 17.47 -15.15 0.29
N GLU A 270 18.67 -15.46 0.80
CA GLU A 270 19.46 -14.57 1.67
C GLU A 270 19.67 -13.17 1.08
N ASN A 271 20.14 -13.06 -0.15
CA ASN A 271 20.42 -11.77 -0.77
C ASN A 271 19.15 -10.92 -0.92
N VAL A 272 18.02 -11.55 -1.26
CA VAL A 272 16.72 -10.87 -1.35
C VAL A 272 16.27 -10.38 0.03
N ILE A 273 16.44 -11.20 1.07
CA ILE A 273 16.11 -10.79 2.45
C ILE A 273 17.01 -9.64 2.88
N ARG A 274 18.32 -9.70 2.67
CA ARG A 274 19.26 -8.62 3.02
C ARG A 274 18.97 -7.34 2.25
N ALA A 275 18.64 -7.42 0.96
CA ALA A 275 18.17 -6.29 0.18
C ALA A 275 16.92 -5.64 0.81
N SER A 276 16.01 -6.44 1.39
CA SER A 276 14.85 -5.93 2.12
C SER A 276 15.22 -5.20 3.42
N LEU A 277 16.29 -5.61 4.09
CA LEU A 277 16.78 -5.03 5.35
C LEU A 277 17.48 -3.68 5.11
N HIS A 278 18.32 -3.63 4.06
CA HIS A 278 19.32 -2.58 3.91
C HIS A 278 19.01 -1.55 2.82
N SER A 279 18.16 -1.87 1.84
CA SER A 279 17.78 -0.89 0.80
C SER A 279 16.70 0.09 1.30
N PRO A 280 16.65 1.35 0.80
CA PRO A 280 15.58 2.28 1.12
C PRO A 280 14.18 1.77 0.74
N SER A 281 14.08 1.09 -0.42
CA SER A 281 12.80 0.54 -0.90
C SER A 281 12.35 -0.67 -0.07
N GLY A 282 13.29 -1.54 0.33
CA GLY A 282 13.04 -2.65 1.24
C GLY A 282 12.57 -2.17 2.62
N ARG A 283 13.26 -1.17 3.18
CA ARG A 283 12.87 -0.54 4.45
C ARG A 283 11.46 0.04 4.40
N ALA A 284 11.15 0.84 3.38
CA ALA A 284 9.83 1.44 3.22
C ALA A 284 8.71 0.38 3.20
N MET A 285 8.91 -0.72 2.47
CA MET A 285 7.96 -1.82 2.40
C MET A 285 7.80 -2.57 3.73
N ARG A 286 8.90 -2.86 4.44
CA ARG A 286 8.80 -3.47 5.78
C ARG A 286 8.03 -2.57 6.74
N GLN A 287 8.25 -1.26 6.68
CA GLN A 287 7.51 -0.28 7.50
C GLN A 287 6.01 -0.29 7.20
N GLU A 288 5.60 -0.44 5.93
CA GLU A 288 4.18 -0.58 5.56
C GLU A 288 3.53 -1.83 6.18
N ALA A 289 4.29 -2.92 6.38
CA ALA A 289 3.79 -4.16 6.99
C ALA A 289 3.76 -4.14 8.53
N VAL A 290 4.44 -3.20 9.19
CA VAL A 290 4.55 -3.14 10.66
C VAL A 290 3.19 -3.08 11.37
N PRO A 291 2.21 -2.24 10.96
CA PRO A 291 0.93 -2.15 11.67
C PRO A 291 0.16 -3.48 11.68
N ALA A 292 0.07 -4.15 10.52
CA ALA A 292 -0.60 -5.45 10.40
C ALA A 292 0.10 -6.53 11.22
N ARG A 293 1.45 -6.55 11.21
CA ARG A 293 2.25 -7.47 12.05
C ARG A 293 2.00 -7.22 13.54
N ARG A 294 2.03 -5.96 13.98
CA ARG A 294 1.77 -5.56 15.38
C ARG A 294 0.40 -6.01 15.85
N GLN A 295 -0.63 -5.77 15.04
CA GLN A 295 -1.99 -6.19 15.36
C GLN A 295 -2.11 -7.72 15.43
N SER A 296 -1.43 -8.44 14.54
CA SER A 296 -1.44 -9.90 14.56
C SER A 296 -0.81 -10.49 15.81
N PHE A 297 0.38 -10.02 16.17
CA PHE A 297 1.09 -10.47 17.37
C PHE A 297 0.35 -10.08 18.65
N ALA A 298 -0.22 -8.88 18.74
CA ALA A 298 -1.03 -8.46 19.88
C ALA A 298 -2.18 -9.45 20.13
N ARG A 299 -2.96 -9.75 19.09
CA ARG A 299 -4.09 -10.69 19.18
C ARG A 299 -3.66 -12.08 19.65
N ILE A 300 -2.54 -12.58 19.13
CA ILE A 300 -2.02 -13.91 19.48
C ILE A 300 -1.57 -13.96 20.94
N VAL A 301 -0.85 -12.93 21.38
CA VAL A 301 -0.32 -12.82 22.73
C VAL A 301 -1.46 -12.62 23.73
N ASP A 302 -2.42 -11.75 23.43
CA ASP A 302 -3.59 -11.50 24.28
C ASP A 302 -4.45 -12.76 24.44
N ALA A 303 -4.64 -13.53 23.38
CA ALA A 303 -5.38 -14.79 23.46
C ALA A 303 -4.59 -15.88 24.21
N GLY A 304 -3.31 -16.05 23.88
CA GLY A 304 -2.49 -17.17 24.37
C GLY A 304 -1.88 -16.98 25.76
N LEU A 305 -1.71 -15.73 26.20
CA LEU A 305 -1.12 -15.32 27.48
C LEU A 305 -2.09 -14.46 28.30
N HIS A 306 -3.38 -14.76 28.23
CA HIS A 306 -4.43 -14.08 28.99
C HIS A 306 -4.21 -14.16 30.51
N ASP A 307 -3.45 -15.15 30.98
CA ASP A 307 -3.05 -15.37 32.38
C ASP A 307 -1.97 -14.38 32.89
N LEU A 308 -1.37 -13.59 32.01
CA LEU A 308 -0.37 -12.57 32.36
C LEU A 308 -1.00 -11.18 32.54
N SER A 309 -0.29 -10.27 33.22
CA SER A 309 -0.68 -8.86 33.26
C SER A 309 -0.55 -8.18 31.88
N ALA A 310 -1.24 -7.05 31.68
CA ALA A 310 -1.15 -6.28 30.43
C ALA A 310 0.29 -5.83 30.14
N THR A 311 1.05 -5.43 31.17
CA THR A 311 2.46 -5.05 31.05
C THR A 311 3.31 -6.22 30.55
N GLN A 312 3.20 -7.40 31.18
CA GLN A 312 3.95 -8.59 30.78
C GLN A 312 3.60 -9.05 29.36
N ARG A 313 2.31 -8.96 28.97
CA ARG A 313 1.88 -9.23 27.59
C ARG A 313 2.52 -8.27 26.59
N HIS A 314 2.55 -6.98 26.91
CA HIS A 314 3.20 -5.99 26.06
C HIS A 314 4.70 -6.26 25.92
N GLU A 315 5.40 -6.54 27.01
CA GLU A 315 6.84 -6.87 27.00
C GLU A 315 7.13 -8.10 26.14
N PHE A 316 6.37 -9.18 26.35
CA PHE A 316 6.48 -10.38 25.53
C PHE A 316 6.23 -10.10 24.05
N GLN A 317 5.18 -9.32 23.72
CA GLN A 317 4.87 -8.94 22.36
C GLN A 317 6.02 -8.15 21.71
N ALA A 318 6.65 -7.22 22.43
CA ALA A 318 7.76 -6.43 21.91
C ALA A 318 8.98 -7.30 21.60
N LEU A 319 9.34 -8.20 22.53
CA LEU A 319 10.43 -9.16 22.34
C LEU A 319 10.12 -10.16 21.23
N ALA A 320 8.88 -10.63 21.12
CA ALA A 320 8.44 -11.51 20.05
C ALA A 320 8.60 -10.85 18.67
N HIS A 321 8.28 -9.56 18.52
CA HIS A 321 8.52 -8.83 17.28
C HIS A 321 10.00 -8.74 16.91
N LEU A 322 10.86 -8.52 17.91
CA LEU A 322 12.30 -8.43 17.70
C LEU A 322 12.87 -9.80 17.29
N LEU A 323 12.61 -10.82 18.11
CA LEU A 323 13.19 -12.15 17.97
C LEU A 323 12.64 -12.89 16.74
N PHE A 324 11.34 -12.79 16.47
CA PHE A 324 10.77 -13.33 15.24
C PHE A 324 10.86 -12.30 14.10
N SER A 325 12.07 -11.99 13.64
CA SER A 325 12.29 -11.05 12.54
C SER A 325 13.47 -11.45 11.67
N ALA A 326 13.46 -10.99 10.41
CA ALA A 326 14.61 -11.13 9.51
C ALA A 326 15.88 -10.43 10.05
N THR A 327 15.74 -9.41 10.89
CA THR A 327 16.89 -8.75 11.52
C THR A 327 17.52 -9.64 12.60
N ALA A 328 16.71 -10.39 13.37
CA ALA A 328 17.23 -11.38 14.30
C ALA A 328 17.91 -12.55 13.58
N TRP A 329 17.32 -13.04 12.47
CA TRP A 329 17.97 -14.02 11.60
C TRP A 329 19.34 -13.53 11.11
N GLU A 330 19.40 -12.35 10.51
CA GLU A 330 20.66 -11.78 10.00
C GLU A 330 21.70 -11.63 11.11
N THR A 331 21.30 -11.10 12.27
CA THR A 331 22.23 -10.90 13.39
C THR A 331 22.77 -12.23 13.91
N LEU A 332 21.91 -13.24 14.10
CA LEU A 332 22.34 -14.56 14.56
C LEU A 332 23.22 -15.28 13.53
N LYS A 333 22.96 -15.05 12.24
CA LYS A 333 23.80 -15.57 11.17
C LYS A 333 25.18 -14.90 11.15
N ASP A 334 25.22 -13.58 11.15
CA ASP A 334 26.46 -12.82 10.98
C ASP A 334 27.35 -12.82 12.23
N TYR A 335 26.73 -12.70 13.42
CA TYR A 335 27.47 -12.55 14.67
C TYR A 335 27.66 -13.87 15.40
N ALA A 336 26.72 -14.81 15.30
CA ALA A 336 26.78 -16.10 15.98
C ALA A 336 27.10 -17.27 15.04
N GLY A 337 27.20 -17.04 13.72
CA GLY A 337 27.56 -18.07 12.75
C GLY A 337 26.52 -19.18 12.59
N LEU A 338 25.26 -18.93 12.98
CA LEU A 338 24.21 -19.94 12.96
C LEU A 338 23.59 -20.07 11.57
N SER A 339 23.27 -21.31 11.17
CA SER A 339 22.34 -21.55 10.06
C SER A 339 20.98 -20.92 10.38
N GLY A 340 20.20 -20.58 9.37
CA GLY A 340 18.84 -20.09 9.55
C GLY A 340 17.99 -21.05 10.37
N GLN A 341 18.12 -22.36 10.13
CA GLN A 341 17.41 -23.37 10.91
C GLN A 341 17.81 -23.32 12.40
N ASP A 342 19.10 -23.22 12.72
CA ASP A 342 19.59 -23.20 14.11
C ASP A 342 19.36 -21.85 14.80
N ALA A 343 19.44 -20.75 14.05
CA ALA A 343 19.03 -19.42 14.51
C ALA A 343 17.53 -19.42 14.87
N GLY A 344 16.69 -20.03 14.03
CA GLY A 344 15.27 -20.15 14.31
C GLY A 344 14.99 -21.04 15.53
N LYS A 345 15.68 -22.18 15.69
CA LYS A 345 15.58 -23.00 16.92
C LYS A 345 15.97 -22.20 18.16
N THR A 346 17.01 -21.37 18.05
CA THR A 346 17.48 -20.49 19.13
C THR A 346 16.40 -19.46 19.49
N VAL A 347 15.78 -18.83 18.50
CA VAL A 347 14.66 -17.90 18.70
C VAL A 347 13.45 -18.59 19.35
N SER A 348 13.03 -19.75 18.84
CA SER A 348 11.93 -20.55 19.43
C SER A 348 12.19 -20.87 20.90
N ARG A 349 13.41 -21.27 21.23
CA ARG A 349 13.82 -21.53 22.62
C ARG A 349 13.75 -20.27 23.46
N ALA A 350 14.27 -19.14 22.96
CA ALA A 350 14.24 -17.87 23.67
C ALA A 350 12.80 -17.42 23.97
N LEU A 351 11.90 -17.48 23.00
CA LEU A 351 10.48 -17.14 23.18
C LEU A 351 9.79 -18.06 24.20
N THR A 352 10.09 -19.35 24.16
CA THR A 352 9.55 -20.33 25.13
C THR A 352 10.03 -20.04 26.56
N LEU A 353 11.32 -19.70 26.72
CA LEU A 353 11.90 -19.33 28.01
C LEU A 353 11.27 -18.05 28.56
N LEU A 354 11.13 -17.01 27.73
CA LEU A 354 10.48 -15.75 28.11
C LEU A 354 9.03 -15.98 28.57
N MET A 355 8.24 -16.73 27.80
CA MET A 355 6.87 -17.07 28.17
C MET A 355 6.82 -17.81 29.52
N THR A 356 7.72 -18.78 29.72
CA THR A 356 7.76 -19.60 30.95
C THR A 356 8.14 -18.75 32.16
N ALA A 357 9.12 -17.86 32.01
CA ALA A 357 9.57 -16.94 33.06
C ALA A 357 8.42 -16.03 33.51
N LEU A 358 7.75 -15.36 32.57
CA LEU A 358 6.62 -14.46 32.88
C LEU A 358 5.47 -15.19 33.61
N ARG A 359 5.18 -16.44 33.20
CA ARG A 359 4.19 -17.29 33.88
C ARG A 359 4.61 -17.72 35.27
N SER A 360 5.91 -17.87 35.53
CA SER A 360 6.42 -18.19 36.86
C SER A 360 6.33 -17.00 37.80
N GLU A 361 6.66 -15.80 37.31
CA GLU A 361 6.56 -14.54 38.05
C GLU A 361 5.11 -14.22 38.43
N SER A 362 4.16 -14.38 37.48
CA SER A 362 2.73 -14.16 37.73
C SER A 362 2.19 -15.09 38.83
N ARG A 363 2.61 -16.36 38.82
CA ARG A 363 2.24 -17.34 39.86
C ARG A 363 2.87 -17.03 41.21
N GLY A 364 4.14 -16.63 41.24
CA GLY A 364 4.85 -16.22 42.45
C GLY A 364 4.19 -15.02 43.13
N ALA A 365 3.85 -13.99 42.35
CA ALA A 365 3.13 -12.81 42.83
C ALA A 365 1.73 -13.13 43.39
N THR A 366 1.04 -14.12 42.81
CA THR A 366 -0.28 -14.56 43.28
C THR A 366 -0.21 -15.34 44.60
N LEU A 367 0.88 -16.09 44.83
CA LEU A 367 1.09 -16.85 46.07
C LEU A 367 1.52 -15.94 47.24
N THR A 368 2.35 -14.93 46.98
CA THR A 368 2.71 -13.93 48.01
C THR A 368 1.49 -13.11 48.45
N ALA A 369 0.57 -12.79 47.53
CA ALA A 369 -0.64 -12.04 47.85
C ALA A 369 -1.70 -12.86 48.64
N LYS A 370 -1.61 -14.19 48.66
CA LYS A 370 -2.53 -15.08 49.42
C LYS A 370 -2.00 -15.53 50.78
N GLY A 371 -0.74 -15.24 51.10
CA GLY A 371 -0.09 -15.62 52.37
C GLY A 371 -0.08 -14.51 53.43
N GLU A 372 -0.68 -13.35 53.12
CA GLU A 372 -0.79 -12.19 54.03
C GLU A 372 -2.22 -11.99 54.60
N ASP A 373 -3.16 -12.86 54.24
CA ASP A 373 -4.47 -13.02 54.89
C ASP A 373 -4.44 -14.25 55.82
#